data_AF-A0A354IGL9-F1
#
_entry.id   AF-A0A354IGL9-F1
#
_cell.length_a   1.000
_cell.length_b   1.000
_cell.length_c   1.000
_cell.angle_alpha   90.00
_cell.angle_beta   90.00
_cell.angle_gamma   90.00
#
_symmetry.space_group_name_H-M   'P 1'
#
loop_
_entity.id
_entity.type
_entity.pdbx_description
1 polymer ?
#
loop_
_entity_poly.entity_id
_entity_poly.type
_entity_poly.pdbx_seq_one_letter_code
_entity_poly.pdbx_strand_id
1 'polypeptide(L)' 'EQLLEQVWGYDYFGDSRTVDVHVKRLREKLEGGEQMGWQIKTVWGVGYKFETRD' A
#
# COMPACT_ATOMS: atom_id res chain seq x y z
N GLU A 1 8.54 -0.96 -7.30
CA GLU A 1 9.63 0.01 -7.03
C GLU A 1 9.13 1.42 -6.73
N GLN A 2 8.18 1.98 -7.50
CA GLN A 2 7.66 3.35 -7.27
C GLN A 2 7.29 3.67 -5.80
N LEU A 3 6.49 2.83 -5.13
CA LEU A 3 6.11 3.08 -3.73
C LEU A 3 7.30 3.04 -2.76
N LEU A 4 8.29 2.20 -3.04
CA LEU A 4 9.49 2.09 -2.22
C LEU A 4 10.34 3.36 -2.36
N GLU A 5 10.59 3.78 -3.60
CA GLU A 5 11.36 4.97 -3.92
C GLU A 5 10.70 6.25 -3.41
N GLN A 6 9.38 6.40 -3.60
CA GLN A 6 8.66 7.61 -3.20
C GLN A 6 8.54 7.79 -1.68
N VAL A 7 8.50 6.68 -0.92
CA VAL A 7 8.28 6.73 0.54
C VAL A 7 9.58 6.59 1.33
N TRP A 8 10.54 5.79 0.85
CA TRP A 8 11.83 5.56 1.51
C TRP A 8 13.02 6.21 0.82
N GLY A 9 12.86 6.68 -0.42
CA GLY A 9 13.92 7.30 -1.21
C GLY A 9 14.67 6.30 -2.10
N TYR A 10 15.40 6.84 -3.08
CA TYR A 10 16.18 6.06 -4.04
C TYR A 10 17.35 5.29 -3.39
N ASP A 11 17.91 5.82 -2.32
CA ASP A 11 19.04 5.20 -1.58
C ASP A 11 18.62 4.09 -0.62
N TYR A 12 17.33 3.75 -0.57
CA TYR A 12 16.83 2.67 0.28
C TYR A 12 17.08 1.31 -0.38
N PHE A 13 18.12 0.60 0.09
CA PHE A 13 18.47 -0.77 -0.32
C PHE A 13 17.52 -1.85 0.22
N GLY A 14 16.22 -1.54 0.36
CA GLY A 14 15.23 -2.50 0.82
C GLY A 14 14.56 -3.25 -0.32
N ASP A 15 13.93 -4.37 0.03
CA ASP A 15 13.16 -5.18 -0.90
C ASP A 15 11.71 -4.64 -1.02
N SER A 16 11.08 -4.84 -2.18
CA SER A 16 9.63 -4.76 -2.37
C SER A 16 8.80 -5.40 -1.24
N ARG A 17 9.31 -6.47 -0.60
CA ARG A 17 8.69 -7.08 0.59
C ARG A 17 8.46 -6.10 1.75
N THR A 18 9.26 -5.03 1.86
CA THR A 18 9.03 -3.96 2.85
C THR A 18 7.71 -3.23 2.58
N VAL A 19 7.38 -2.97 1.32
CA VAL A 19 6.10 -2.34 0.94
C VAL A 19 4.94 -3.23 1.36
N ASP A 20 5.03 -4.54 1.12
CA ASP A 20 3.96 -5.49 1.44
C ASP A 20 3.66 -5.54 2.95
N VAL A 21 4.72 -5.56 3.78
CA VAL A 21 4.59 -5.54 5.25
C VAL A 21 3.90 -4.25 5.71
N HIS A 22 4.27 -3.12 5.12
CA HIS A 22 3.67 -1.84 5.49
C HIS A 22 2.23 -1.70 5.00
N VAL A 23 1.91 -2.15 3.79
CA VAL A 23 0.54 -2.18 3.29
C VAL A 23 -0.35 -3.09 4.14
N LYS A 24 0.15 -4.25 4.56
CA LYS A 24 -0.57 -5.14 5.48
C LYS A 24 -0.88 -4.44 6.81
N ARG A 25 0.14 -3.82 7.43
CA ARG A 25 -0.03 -3.08 8.69
C ARG A 25 -0.98 -1.89 8.54
N LEU A 26 -0.97 -1.21 7.40
CA LEU A 26 -1.89 -0.11 7.12
C LEU A 26 -3.33 -0.61 7.03
N ARG A 27 -3.58 -1.75 6.36
CA ARG A 27 -4.92 -2.35 6.30
C ARG A 27 -5.44 -2.74 7.68
N GLU A 28 -4.59 -3.33 8.53
CA GLU A 28 -4.94 -3.69 9.92
C GLU A 28 -5.23 -2.44 10.78
N LYS A 29 -4.44 -1.38 10.63
CA LYS A 29 -4.68 -0.13 11.39
C LYS A 29 -5.90 0.64 10.92
N LEU A 30 -6.26 0.46 9.65
CA LEU A 30 -7.35 1.19 9.00
C LEU A 30 -8.55 0.27 8.70
N GLU A 31 -8.77 -0.69 9.59
CA GLU A 31 -9.96 -1.53 9.56
C GLU A 31 -11.25 -0.69 9.48
N GLY A 32 -12.24 -1.19 8.76
CA GLY A 32 -13.50 -0.47 8.52
C GLY A 32 -13.49 0.50 7.33
N GLY A 33 -12.36 0.65 6.63
CA GLY A 33 -12.28 1.50 5.41
C GLY A 33 -13.38 1.18 4.40
N GLU A 34 -13.69 -0.10 4.16
CA GLU A 34 -14.75 -0.50 3.22
C GLU A 34 -16.12 0.06 3.62
N GLN A 35 -16.41 0.14 4.93
CA GLN A 35 -17.65 0.71 5.46
C GLN A 35 -17.67 2.23 5.33
N MET A 36 -16.49 2.85 5.38
CA MET A 36 -16.26 4.27 5.14
C MET A 36 -16.12 4.62 3.65
N GLY A 37 -16.32 3.64 2.75
CA GLY A 37 -16.32 3.85 1.31
C GLY A 37 -14.93 3.92 0.69
N TRP A 38 -13.88 3.36 1.29
CA TRP A 38 -12.55 3.35 0.68
C TRP A 38 -11.77 2.05 0.96
N GLN A 39 -10.79 1.72 0.13
CA GLN A 39 -9.96 0.52 0.33
C GLN A 39 -8.57 0.64 -0.30
N ILE A 40 -7.59 -0.06 0.27
CA ILE A 40 -6.29 -0.30 -0.35
C ILE A 40 -6.33 -1.65 -1.06
N LYS A 41 -6.32 -1.67 -2.39
CA LYS A 41 -6.45 -2.88 -3.22
C LYS A 41 -5.10 -3.36 -3.74
N THR A 42 -4.95 -4.68 -3.85
CA THR A 42 -3.81 -5.31 -4.52
C THR A 42 -4.13 -5.48 -6.01
N VAL A 43 -3.26 -4.97 -6.87
CA VAL A 43 -3.30 -5.17 -8.32
C VAL A 43 -2.18 -6.14 -8.68
N TRP A 44 -2.54 -7.39 -8.93
CA TRP A 44 -1.58 -8.47 -9.17
C TRP A 44 -0.65 -8.17 -10.34
N GLY A 45 0.66 -8.36 -10.13
CA GLY A 45 1.70 -8.05 -11.13
C GLY A 45 2.00 -6.56 -11.31
N VAL A 46 1.33 -5.67 -10.58
CA VAL A 46 1.50 -4.20 -10.70
C VAL A 46 1.88 -3.55 -9.37
N GLY A 47 1.11 -3.79 -8.31
CA GLY A 47 1.34 -3.18 -7.00
C GLY A 47 0.05 -2.90 -6.22
N TYR A 48 -0.05 -1.72 -5.63
CA TYR A 48 -1.17 -1.33 -4.75
C TYR A 48 -1.85 -0.06 -5.22
N LYS A 49 -3.16 0.02 -4.99
CA LYS A 49 -3.98 1.18 -5.35
C LYS A 49 -4.92 1.54 -4.20
N PHE A 50 -5.05 2.84 -3.92
CA PHE A 50 -6.09 3.36 -3.04
C PHE A 50 -7.33 3.67 -3.87
N GLU A 51 -8.49 3.16 -3.46
CA GLU A 51 -9.78 3.36 -4.13
C GLU A 51 -10.79 3.97 -3.15
N THR A 52 -11.53 4.97 -3.59
CA THR A 52 -12.66 5.58 -2.87
C THR A 52 -13.95 5.34 -3.67
N ARG A 53 -15.06 5.16 -2.97
CA ARG A 53 -16.42 5.29 -3.52
C ARG A 53 -16.76 6.77 -3.40
N ASP A 54 -16.87 7.43 -4.54
CA ASP A 54 -17.48 8.75 -4.64
C ASP A 54 -18.99 8.69 -4.31
#